data_AF-A0A0M2S0A6-F1
#
_entry.id   AF-A0A0M2S0A6-F1
#
_cell.length_a   1.000
_cell.length_b   1.000
_cell.length_c   1.000
_cell.angle_alpha   90.00
_cell.angle_beta   90.00
_cell.angle_gamma   90.00
#
_symmetry.space_group_name_H-M   'P 1'
#
loop_
_entity.id
_entity.type
_entity.pdbx_description
1 polymer ?
#
loop_
_entity_poly.entity_id
_entity_poly.type
_entity_poly.pdbx_seq_one_letter_code
_entity_poly.pdbx_strand_id
1 'polypeptide(L)'
;MSTPTLIGVAALRGRYTARWIQFGESPEILVPLLRRIWTDTFDRDTDAMGTALLARNWWSLAVNPKPRRWNQQPPVPGLGYPADNDTIRRGALREDVGGALEWLYLLHLDQRRLVAYEATVHGRWLRHSAHHLDPVEELFVTEPADDEGGPEMTVCTVCGAVDEIDHVEVPSMAGYGYDTATSCTRCGSSVATDPMFGEHVTRKPWPPHAPTTGDATGETR
;
A
#
# COMPACT_ATOMS: atom_id res chain seq x y z
N MET A 1 4.26 2.76 21.29
CA MET A 1 5.30 3.82 21.26
C MET A 1 5.04 4.62 20.01
N SER A 2 5.17 5.95 20.04
CA SER A 2 5.01 6.78 18.84
C SER A 2 6.12 6.43 17.86
N THR A 3 5.79 5.80 16.73
CA THR A 3 6.81 5.46 15.75
C THR A 3 6.89 6.53 14.66
N PRO A 4 8.07 7.15 14.49
CA PRO A 4 8.27 8.10 13.43
C PRO A 4 8.37 7.41 12.08
N THR A 5 7.73 8.04 11.11
CA THR A 5 7.52 7.52 9.76
C THR A 5 7.96 8.55 8.73
N LEU A 6 8.49 8.08 7.61
CA LEU A 6 8.73 8.90 6.44
C LEU A 6 7.63 8.64 5.41
N ILE A 7 7.09 9.70 4.81
CA ILE A 7 6.19 9.59 3.65
C ILE A 7 6.67 10.51 2.54
N GLY A 8 6.63 10.04 1.30
CA GLY A 8 7.07 10.85 0.18
C GLY A 8 6.98 10.14 -1.16
N VAL A 9 7.89 10.52 -2.04
CA VAL A 9 7.90 10.13 -3.45
C VAL A 9 9.19 9.40 -3.77
N ALA A 10 9.07 8.26 -4.44
CA ALA A 10 10.19 7.51 -4.98
C ALA A 10 10.83 8.26 -6.15
N ALA A 11 12.14 8.16 -6.26
CA ALA A 11 12.92 8.65 -7.38
C ALA A 11 13.73 7.51 -8.00
N LEU A 12 14.30 7.78 -9.18
CA LEU A 12 15.08 6.79 -9.93
C LEU A 12 16.21 6.18 -9.07
N ARG A 13 16.48 4.89 -9.32
CA ARG A 13 17.57 4.12 -8.71
C ARG A 13 17.47 4.00 -7.19
N GLY A 14 16.25 3.87 -6.66
CA GLY A 14 16.00 3.66 -5.24
C GLY A 14 16.33 4.89 -4.38
N ARG A 15 16.32 6.08 -4.97
CA ARG A 15 16.37 7.35 -4.22
C ARG A 15 14.96 7.75 -3.83
N TYR A 16 14.83 8.63 -2.85
CA TYR A 16 13.54 9.17 -2.46
C TYR A 16 13.65 10.61 -1.95
N THR A 17 12.51 11.29 -1.97
CA THR A 17 12.30 12.56 -1.28
C THR A 17 11.08 12.36 -0.38
N ALA A 18 11.22 12.61 0.92
CA ALA A 18 10.17 12.35 1.89
C ALA A 18 10.15 13.39 3.02
N ARG A 19 9.05 13.44 3.74
CA ARG A 19 8.88 14.23 4.95
C ARG A 19 8.64 13.32 6.15
N TRP A 20 8.96 13.85 7.31
CA TRP A 20 8.83 13.12 8.56
C TRP A 20 7.49 13.40 9.22
N ILE A 21 6.88 12.31 9.68
CA ILE A 21 5.62 12.31 10.40
C ILE A 21 5.83 11.59 11.74
N GLN A 22 5.40 12.23 12.82
CA GLN A 22 5.27 11.63 14.13
C GLN A 22 3.98 10.81 14.22
N PHE A 23 4.02 9.68 14.91
CA PHE A 23 2.86 8.81 15.09
C PHE A 23 2.28 8.36 13.74
N GLY A 24 3.15 7.94 12.81
CA GLY A 24 2.67 7.31 11.58
C GLY A 24 2.11 5.93 11.88
N GLU A 25 1.04 5.56 11.19
CA GLU A 25 0.38 4.26 11.37
C GLU A 25 1.03 3.16 10.49
N SER A 26 0.67 1.91 10.78
CA SER A 26 1.10 0.73 10.01
C SER A 26 0.47 0.69 8.61
N PRO A 27 1.00 -0.13 7.69
CA PRO A 27 0.54 -0.16 6.30
C PRO A 27 -0.95 -0.47 6.15
N GLU A 28 -1.52 -1.27 7.04
CA GLU A 28 -2.94 -1.69 7.03
C GLU A 28 -3.87 -0.49 7.19
N ILE A 29 -3.46 0.53 7.95
CA ILE A 29 -4.24 1.75 8.18
C ILE A 29 -3.87 2.84 7.15
N LEU A 30 -2.57 3.00 6.88
CA LEU A 30 -2.10 4.14 6.10
C LEU A 30 -2.33 3.97 4.60
N VAL A 31 -2.25 2.75 4.06
CA VAL A 31 -2.45 2.50 2.64
C VAL A 31 -3.90 2.81 2.21
N PRO A 32 -4.96 2.30 2.88
CA PRO A 32 -6.33 2.66 2.54
C PRO A 32 -6.61 4.17 2.68
N LEU A 33 -6.06 4.81 3.71
CA LEU A 33 -6.19 6.26 3.90
C LEU A 33 -5.60 7.04 2.71
N LEU A 34 -4.41 6.68 2.24
CA LEU A 34 -3.76 7.34 1.12
C LEU A 34 -4.49 7.11 -0.21
N ARG A 35 -5.09 5.93 -0.42
CA ARG A 35 -5.98 5.69 -1.58
C ARG A 35 -7.21 6.58 -1.57
N ARG A 36 -7.82 6.74 -0.39
CA ARG A 36 -8.97 7.61 -0.22
C ARG A 36 -8.61 9.06 -0.50
N ILE A 37 -7.49 9.56 0.03
CA ILE A 37 -6.99 10.91 -0.26
C ILE A 37 -6.74 11.10 -1.76
N TRP A 38 -6.08 10.13 -2.40
CA TRP A 38 -5.81 10.14 -3.84
C TRP A 38 -7.10 10.24 -4.66
N THR A 39 -8.13 9.46 -4.31
CA THR A 39 -9.42 9.44 -5.02
C THR A 39 -10.26 10.67 -4.72
N ASP A 40 -10.50 10.96 -3.44
CA ASP A 40 -11.48 11.95 -2.99
C ASP A 40 -10.96 13.40 -3.07
N THR A 41 -9.65 13.61 -2.85
CA THR A 41 -9.06 14.96 -2.79
C THR A 41 -8.34 15.35 -4.08
N PHE A 42 -7.68 14.38 -4.73
CA PHE A 42 -6.84 14.64 -5.90
C PHE A 42 -7.46 14.14 -7.21
N ASP A 43 -8.69 13.63 -7.21
CA ASP A 43 -9.37 13.09 -8.40
C ASP A 43 -8.47 12.13 -9.21
N ARG A 44 -7.76 11.26 -8.47
CA ARG A 44 -6.82 10.28 -9.02
C ARG A 44 -5.55 10.87 -9.67
N ASP A 45 -5.25 12.14 -9.45
CA ASP A 45 -3.99 12.78 -9.87
C ASP A 45 -2.84 12.42 -8.92
N THR A 46 -2.00 11.46 -9.34
CA THR A 46 -0.85 10.98 -8.59
C THR A 46 0.26 12.03 -8.46
N ASP A 47 0.46 12.87 -9.46
CA ASP A 47 1.48 13.93 -9.47
C ASP A 47 1.09 15.06 -8.51
N ALA A 48 -0.19 15.45 -8.51
CA ALA A 48 -0.73 16.43 -7.57
C ALA A 48 -0.64 15.94 -6.12
N MET A 49 -1.00 14.67 -5.88
CA MET A 49 -0.85 14.07 -4.55
C MET A 49 0.62 14.00 -4.11
N GLY A 50 1.53 13.56 -4.98
CA GLY A 50 2.96 13.53 -4.70
C GLY A 50 3.52 14.92 -4.38
N THR A 51 3.10 15.93 -5.13
CA THR A 51 3.45 17.33 -4.87
C THR A 51 2.92 17.79 -3.52
N ALA A 52 1.69 17.44 -3.17
CA ALA A 52 1.08 17.79 -1.89
C ALA A 52 1.76 17.09 -0.69
N LEU A 53 2.15 15.82 -0.82
CA LEU A 53 2.92 15.09 0.21
C LEU A 53 4.27 15.76 0.50
N LEU A 54 4.89 16.35 -0.52
CA LEU A 54 6.15 17.07 -0.39
C LEU A 54 5.97 18.56 -0.06
N ALA A 55 4.76 19.09 -0.18
CA ALA A 55 4.44 20.41 0.30
C ALA A 55 4.45 20.43 1.83
N ARG A 56 4.86 21.54 2.44
CA ARG A 56 4.81 21.74 3.90
C ARG A 56 3.37 22.05 4.38
N ASN A 57 2.36 21.63 3.62
CA ASN A 57 0.97 21.99 3.84
C ASN A 57 0.10 20.73 3.90
N TRP A 58 0.20 20.00 5.00
CA TRP A 58 -0.52 18.74 5.23
C TRP A 58 -2.04 18.89 5.16
N TRP A 59 -2.58 20.09 5.33
CA TRP A 59 -4.01 20.36 5.18
C TRP A 59 -4.52 20.17 3.75
N SER A 60 -3.66 20.27 2.73
CA SER A 60 -4.07 19.99 1.36
C SER A 60 -4.36 18.50 1.10
N LEU A 61 -3.99 17.62 2.03
CA LEU A 61 -4.29 16.19 1.95
C LEU A 61 -5.63 15.83 2.63
N ALA A 62 -6.24 16.76 3.39
CA ALA A 62 -7.44 16.46 4.15
C ALA A 62 -8.65 16.24 3.23
N VAL A 63 -9.26 15.05 3.30
CA VAL A 63 -10.55 14.77 2.68
C VAL A 63 -11.61 15.59 3.42
N ASN A 64 -12.19 16.60 2.76
CA ASN A 64 -13.14 17.56 3.34
C ASN A 64 -12.60 18.32 4.57
N PRO A 65 -11.76 19.35 4.39
CA PRO A 65 -11.20 20.13 5.50
C PRO A 65 -12.33 20.86 6.24
N LYS A 66 -12.80 20.30 7.35
CA LYS A 66 -13.74 21.00 8.23
C LYS A 66 -12.97 22.13 8.92
N PRO A 67 -13.41 23.40 8.81
CA PRO A 67 -12.79 24.48 9.58
C PRO A 67 -12.95 24.17 11.07
N ARG A 68 -11.86 24.05 11.83
CA ARG A 68 -11.96 23.69 13.26
C ARG A 68 -11.09 24.51 14.22
N ARG A 69 -11.64 24.57 15.44
CA ARG A 69 -11.39 25.47 16.57
C ARG A 69 -10.26 25.04 17.53
N TRP A 70 -9.57 23.92 17.30
CA TRP A 70 -8.56 23.39 18.22
C TRP A 70 -7.32 22.82 17.52
N ASN A 71 -6.14 23.21 18.03
CA ASN A 71 -4.81 22.95 17.45
C ASN A 71 -4.20 21.58 17.84
N GLN A 72 -4.99 20.63 18.37
CA GLN A 72 -4.46 19.40 18.98
C GLN A 72 -4.71 18.11 18.19
N GLN A 73 -5.37 18.16 17.02
CA GLN A 73 -5.59 16.98 16.17
C GLN A 73 -4.64 16.99 14.97
N PRO A 74 -4.26 15.82 14.43
CA PRO A 74 -3.41 15.78 13.25
C PRO A 74 -4.17 16.39 12.06
N PRO A 75 -3.48 17.08 11.11
CA PRO A 75 -4.13 17.71 9.96
C PRO A 75 -4.97 16.73 9.13
N VAL A 76 -4.55 15.46 9.11
CA VAL A 76 -5.25 14.33 8.51
C VAL A 76 -5.31 13.21 9.56
N PRO A 77 -6.50 12.84 10.07
CA PRO A 77 -6.66 11.69 10.96
C PRO A 77 -6.06 10.41 10.36
N GLY A 78 -5.29 9.66 11.15
CA GLY A 78 -4.62 8.42 10.72
C GLY A 78 -3.30 8.60 9.96
N LEU A 79 -3.00 9.81 9.44
CA LEU A 79 -1.72 10.07 8.78
C LEU A 79 -0.58 10.27 9.80
N GLY A 80 -0.91 10.89 10.94
CA GLY A 80 0.04 11.31 11.98
C GLY A 80 0.26 12.82 12.00
N TYR A 81 1.20 13.28 12.83
CA TYR A 81 1.51 14.70 13.01
C TYR A 81 2.78 15.11 12.25
N PRO A 82 2.76 16.23 11.53
CA PRO A 82 3.98 16.79 10.96
C PRO A 82 5.04 17.00 12.04
N ALA A 83 6.30 16.69 11.73
CA ALA A 83 7.41 17.04 12.61
C ALA A 83 7.47 18.54 12.91
N ASP A 84 7.88 18.92 14.11
CA ASP A 84 8.29 20.32 14.37
C ASP A 84 9.46 20.75 13.45
N ASN A 85 10.32 19.79 13.08
CA ASN A 85 11.43 19.93 12.14
C ASN A 85 11.09 19.37 10.74
N ASP A 86 9.87 19.60 10.25
CA ASP A 86 9.32 19.12 8.96
C ASP A 86 10.11 19.63 7.75
N THR A 87 11.29 19.05 7.60
CA THR A 87 12.26 19.29 6.56
C THR A 87 12.20 18.14 5.58
N ILE A 88 12.35 18.48 4.30
CA ILE A 88 12.41 17.46 3.25
C ILE A 88 13.69 16.65 3.45
N ARG A 89 13.54 15.36 3.71
CA ARG A 89 14.62 14.38 3.69
C ARG A 89 14.78 13.85 2.27
N ARG A 90 16.02 13.82 1.79
CA ARG A 90 16.41 13.13 0.56
C ARG A 90 17.36 12.00 0.94
N GLY A 91 17.08 10.80 0.47
CA GLY A 91 17.88 9.63 0.82
C GLY A 91 17.89 8.57 -0.28
N ALA A 92 18.50 7.44 0.03
CA ALA A 92 18.48 6.23 -0.78
C ALA A 92 18.06 5.01 0.04
N LEU A 93 17.32 4.08 -0.56
CA LEU A 93 16.87 2.85 0.10
C LEU A 93 18.02 1.96 0.58
N ARG A 94 19.21 2.11 -0.02
CA ARG A 94 20.43 1.38 0.35
C ARG A 94 21.31 2.11 1.38
N GLU A 95 20.90 3.29 1.82
CA GLU A 95 21.61 4.02 2.86
C GLU A 95 21.34 3.39 4.24
N ASP A 96 22.26 3.62 5.17
CA ASP A 96 22.06 3.23 6.57
C ASP A 96 21.00 4.13 7.21
N VAL A 97 20.00 3.51 7.83
CA VAL A 97 18.86 4.15 8.47
C VAL A 97 19.25 4.48 9.90
N GLY A 98 19.77 5.70 10.09
CA GLY A 98 19.97 6.24 11.43
C GLY A 98 18.66 6.66 12.10
N GLY A 99 18.55 6.40 13.41
CA GLY A 99 17.46 6.85 14.27
C GLY A 99 16.36 5.82 14.51
N ALA A 100 15.35 6.19 15.30
CA ALA A 100 14.24 5.32 15.67
C ALA A 100 13.11 5.34 14.63
N LEU A 101 13.42 5.19 13.34
CA LEU A 101 12.40 5.09 12.29
C LEU A 101 11.86 3.66 12.22
N GLU A 102 10.57 3.51 11.90
CA GLU A 102 9.94 2.20 11.69
C GLU A 102 9.44 2.05 10.26
N TRP A 103 8.74 3.05 9.72
CA TRP A 103 8.13 2.97 8.39
C TRP A 103 8.62 4.05 7.41
N LEU A 104 8.69 3.68 6.14
CA LEU A 104 8.88 4.57 4.99
C LEU A 104 7.87 4.23 3.90
N TYR A 105 7.02 5.19 3.55
CA TYR A 105 6.01 5.07 2.50
C TYR A 105 6.41 5.91 1.28
N LEU A 106 6.59 5.25 0.14
CA LEU A 106 7.01 5.89 -1.10
C LEU A 106 5.97 5.75 -2.19
N LEU A 107 5.50 6.88 -2.70
CA LEU A 107 4.67 6.96 -3.88
C LEU A 107 5.55 6.89 -5.14
N HIS A 108 5.32 5.88 -5.97
CA HIS A 108 5.91 5.72 -7.29
C HIS A 108 4.96 6.31 -8.34
N LEU A 109 5.23 7.55 -8.75
CA LEU A 109 4.36 8.33 -9.64
C LEU A 109 4.06 7.60 -10.96
N ASP A 110 5.11 7.14 -11.65
CA ASP A 110 4.99 6.46 -12.95
C ASP A 110 4.20 5.14 -12.90
N GLN A 111 4.14 4.51 -11.73
CA GLN A 111 3.52 3.20 -11.54
C GLN A 111 2.18 3.29 -10.82
N ARG A 112 1.80 4.48 -10.32
CA ARG A 112 0.64 4.68 -9.44
C ARG A 112 0.61 3.70 -8.28
N ARG A 113 1.79 3.46 -7.69
CA ARG A 113 1.98 2.50 -6.60
C ARG A 113 2.49 3.18 -5.35
N LEU A 114 2.00 2.74 -4.20
CA LEU A 114 2.55 3.06 -2.89
C LEU A 114 3.33 1.86 -2.38
N VAL A 115 4.59 2.06 -1.99
CA VAL A 115 5.44 1.00 -1.44
C VAL A 115 5.79 1.32 -0.01
N ALA A 116 5.48 0.40 0.89
CA ALA A 116 5.84 0.48 2.30
C ALA A 116 7.17 -0.26 2.54
N TYR A 117 8.05 0.39 3.27
CA TYR A 117 9.33 -0.15 3.72
C TYR A 117 9.40 -0.12 5.23
N GLU A 118 9.96 -1.17 5.82
CA GLU A 118 10.23 -1.27 7.24
C GLU A 118 11.72 -1.08 7.51
N ALA A 119 12.04 -0.32 8.56
CA ALA A 119 13.41 -0.17 9.04
C ALA A 119 13.80 -1.39 9.88
N THR A 120 14.86 -2.07 9.47
CA THR A 120 15.38 -3.23 10.20
C THR A 120 16.23 -2.81 11.39
N VAL A 121 16.40 -3.76 12.33
CA VAL A 121 17.38 -3.68 13.44
C VAL A 121 18.83 -3.43 12.98
N HIS A 122 19.13 -3.67 11.70
CA HIS A 122 20.45 -3.44 11.10
C HIS A 122 20.54 -2.10 10.34
N GLY A 123 19.57 -1.20 10.53
CA GLY A 123 19.59 0.12 9.91
C GLY A 123 19.39 0.06 8.40
N ARG A 124 18.54 -0.84 7.88
CA ARG A 124 18.26 -0.94 6.44
C ARG A 124 16.78 -0.87 6.17
N TRP A 125 16.42 -0.21 5.07
CA TRP A 125 15.06 -0.29 4.52
C TRP A 125 14.86 -1.62 3.83
N LEU A 126 13.82 -2.34 4.23
CA LEU A 126 13.32 -3.51 3.52
C LEU A 126 11.94 -3.23 2.99
N ARG A 127 11.69 -3.67 1.76
CA ARG A 127 10.33 -3.60 1.21
C ARG A 127 9.45 -4.55 2.02
N HIS A 128 8.41 -3.99 2.63
CA HIS A 128 7.42 -4.74 3.37
C HIS A 128 6.25 -5.11 2.46
N SER A 129 5.65 -4.12 1.79
CA SER A 129 4.52 -4.34 0.89
C SER A 129 4.47 -3.30 -0.24
N ALA A 130 3.78 -3.61 -1.33
CA ALA A 130 3.54 -2.68 -2.42
C ALA A 130 2.10 -2.76 -2.87
N HIS A 131 1.55 -1.59 -3.17
CA HIS A 131 0.12 -1.39 -3.27
C HIS A 131 -0.20 -0.54 -4.48
N HIS A 132 -1.15 -0.94 -5.32
CA HIS A 132 -1.69 -0.02 -6.33
C HIS A 132 -2.53 1.06 -5.67
N LEU A 133 -2.52 2.29 -6.21
CA LEU A 133 -3.42 3.32 -5.73
C LEU A 133 -4.87 3.07 -6.17
N ASP A 134 -5.07 2.53 -7.38
CA ASP A 134 -6.38 2.06 -7.82
C ASP A 134 -6.63 0.65 -7.26
N PRO A 135 -7.63 0.46 -6.38
CA PRO A 135 -7.92 -0.84 -5.78
C PRO A 135 -8.31 -1.91 -6.82
N VAL A 136 -8.82 -1.52 -8.00
CA VAL A 136 -9.20 -2.48 -9.06
C VAL A 136 -7.96 -3.17 -9.67
N GLU A 137 -6.81 -2.50 -9.59
CA GLU A 137 -5.53 -3.04 -10.05
C GLU A 137 -4.94 -4.04 -9.04
N GLU A 138 -5.38 -4.02 -7.78
CA GLU A 138 -4.99 -5.03 -6.79
C GLU A 138 -5.74 -6.35 -6.98
N LEU A 139 -5.21 -7.44 -6.43
CA LEU A 139 -5.93 -8.71 -6.35
C LEU A 139 -6.78 -8.85 -5.10
N PHE A 140 -6.34 -8.22 -4.00
CA PHE A 140 -6.94 -8.29 -2.69
C PHE A 140 -6.96 -6.90 -2.10
N VAL A 141 -8.14 -6.45 -1.67
CA VAL A 141 -8.32 -5.13 -1.07
C VAL A 141 -8.95 -5.27 0.29
N THR A 142 -8.48 -4.50 1.26
CA THR A 142 -9.11 -4.42 2.58
C THR A 142 -10.16 -3.33 2.55
N GLU A 143 -11.41 -3.69 2.77
CA GLU A 143 -12.55 -2.79 2.83
C GLU A 143 -13.24 -2.91 4.20
N PRO A 144 -13.79 -1.83 4.75
CA PRO A 144 -14.62 -1.93 5.95
C PRO A 144 -15.87 -2.75 5.65
N ALA A 145 -16.31 -3.59 6.60
CA ALA A 145 -17.47 -4.44 6.39
C ALA A 145 -18.79 -3.69 6.15
N ASP A 146 -18.88 -2.46 6.64
CA ASP A 146 -20.03 -1.57 6.50
C ASP A 146 -19.59 -0.09 6.44
N ASP A 147 -20.51 0.78 6.05
CA ASP A 147 -20.29 2.24 5.96
C ASP A 147 -20.05 2.91 7.33
N GLU A 148 -20.30 2.19 8.44
CA GLU A 148 -20.09 2.67 9.81
C GLU A 148 -18.70 2.30 10.37
N GLY A 149 -17.88 1.54 9.63
CA GLY A 149 -16.51 1.20 10.02
C GLY A 149 -16.38 -0.14 10.76
N GLY A 150 -17.14 -1.14 10.33
CA GLY A 150 -17.05 -2.52 10.78
C GLY A 150 -15.68 -3.17 10.52
N PRO A 151 -15.48 -4.42 10.99
CA PRO A 151 -14.18 -5.08 10.88
C PRO A 151 -13.69 -5.12 9.44
N GLU A 152 -12.40 -4.88 9.27
CA GLU A 152 -11.72 -4.93 7.97
C GLU A 152 -11.90 -6.32 7.33
N MET A 153 -12.46 -6.35 6.13
CA MET A 153 -12.64 -7.56 5.34
C MET A 153 -11.75 -7.50 4.09
N THR A 154 -11.06 -8.61 3.81
CA THR A 154 -10.27 -8.71 2.57
C THR A 154 -11.15 -9.25 1.45
N VAL A 155 -11.22 -8.53 0.33
CA VAL A 155 -12.05 -8.86 -0.82
C VAL A 155 -11.16 -9.19 -2.02
N CYS A 156 -11.41 -10.30 -2.70
CA CYS A 156 -10.81 -10.61 -3.99
C CYS A 156 -11.46 -9.78 -5.09
N THR A 157 -10.69 -8.91 -5.74
CA THR A 157 -11.18 -8.04 -6.83
C THR A 157 -11.50 -8.82 -8.13
N VAL A 158 -11.02 -10.05 -8.25
CA VAL A 158 -11.21 -10.90 -9.44
C VAL A 158 -12.58 -11.58 -9.44
N CYS A 159 -13.03 -12.09 -8.30
CA CYS A 159 -14.27 -12.88 -8.20
C CYS A 159 -15.25 -12.39 -7.13
N GLY A 160 -14.89 -11.38 -6.33
CA GLY A 160 -15.71 -10.84 -5.24
C GLY A 160 -15.77 -11.71 -3.98
N ALA A 161 -14.86 -12.67 -3.82
CA ALA A 161 -14.78 -13.51 -2.63
C ALA A 161 -14.29 -12.73 -1.40
N VAL A 162 -14.88 -12.97 -0.24
CA VAL A 162 -14.51 -12.30 1.03
C VAL A 162 -13.97 -13.31 2.06
N ASP A 163 -14.70 -14.41 2.30
CA ASP A 163 -14.31 -15.42 3.30
C ASP A 163 -13.45 -16.55 2.72
N GLU A 164 -13.12 -16.50 1.43
CA GLU A 164 -12.38 -17.53 0.70
C GLU A 164 -10.95 -17.03 0.39
N ILE A 165 -10.37 -16.33 1.36
CA ILE A 165 -9.05 -15.70 1.28
C ILE A 165 -8.14 -16.30 2.34
N ASP A 166 -7.06 -16.95 1.90
CA ASP A 166 -5.98 -17.40 2.77
C ASP A 166 -4.88 -16.34 2.75
N HIS A 167 -4.41 -15.96 3.93
CA HIS A 167 -3.23 -15.10 4.11
C HIS A 167 -2.20 -15.80 5.00
N VAL A 168 -0.96 -15.81 4.56
CA VAL A 168 0.18 -16.37 5.28
C VAL A 168 1.28 -15.33 5.34
N GLU A 169 1.83 -15.13 6.54
CA GLU A 169 3.01 -14.32 6.79
C GLU A 169 4.02 -15.20 7.55
N VAL A 170 5.22 -15.32 7.01
CA VAL A 170 6.31 -16.11 7.61
C VAL A 170 7.62 -15.36 7.57
N PRO A 171 8.53 -15.54 8.54
CA PRO A 171 9.87 -14.98 8.47
C PRO A 171 10.58 -15.40 7.19
N SER A 172 11.16 -14.44 6.47
CA SER A 172 11.78 -14.70 5.17
C SER A 172 13.06 -15.53 5.32
N MET A 173 13.26 -16.46 4.38
CA MET A 173 14.52 -17.20 4.26
C MET A 173 15.71 -16.33 3.85
N ALA A 174 15.47 -15.06 3.48
CA ALA A 174 16.51 -14.05 3.28
C ALA A 174 17.27 -13.70 4.58
N GLY A 175 16.78 -14.14 5.74
CA GLY A 175 17.36 -13.86 7.05
C GLY A 175 16.95 -12.51 7.63
N TYR A 176 15.99 -11.83 6.99
CA TYR A 176 15.40 -10.56 7.42
C TYR A 176 14.04 -10.35 6.73
N GLY A 177 13.13 -9.62 7.38
CA GLY A 177 11.79 -9.34 6.86
C GLY A 177 10.86 -10.56 6.84
N TYR A 178 9.71 -10.40 6.21
CA TYR A 178 8.66 -11.42 6.10
C TYR A 178 8.34 -11.72 4.63
N ASP A 179 8.10 -12.99 4.34
CA ASP A 179 7.46 -13.41 3.10
C ASP A 179 5.94 -13.45 3.37
N THR A 180 5.16 -12.77 2.53
CA THR A 180 3.70 -12.80 2.62
C THR A 180 3.12 -13.50 1.40
N ALA A 181 2.02 -14.22 1.57
CA ALA A 181 1.25 -14.79 0.48
C ALA A 181 -0.24 -14.68 0.79
N THR A 182 -0.99 -14.04 -0.11
CA THR A 182 -2.45 -13.99 -0.06
C THR A 182 -3.01 -14.69 -1.29
N SER A 183 -3.97 -15.59 -1.09
CA SER A 183 -4.60 -16.34 -2.19
C SER A 183 -6.11 -16.46 -2.02
N CYS A 184 -6.84 -16.34 -3.13
CA CYS A 184 -8.27 -16.62 -3.18
C CYS A 184 -8.47 -18.10 -3.50
N THR A 185 -9.06 -18.86 -2.58
CA THR A 185 -9.33 -20.29 -2.80
C THR A 185 -10.45 -20.53 -3.81
N ARG A 186 -11.30 -19.52 -4.08
CA ARG A 186 -12.37 -19.60 -5.09
C ARG A 186 -11.91 -19.44 -6.53
N CYS A 187 -11.12 -18.40 -6.85
CA CYS A 187 -10.64 -18.18 -8.21
C CYS A 187 -9.20 -18.64 -8.45
N GLY A 188 -8.44 -18.93 -7.39
CA GLY A 188 -7.04 -19.33 -7.46
C GLY A 188 -6.07 -18.19 -7.81
N SER A 189 -6.52 -16.93 -7.78
CA SER A 189 -5.62 -15.78 -7.89
C SER A 189 -4.80 -15.64 -6.62
N SER A 190 -3.56 -15.18 -6.73
CA SER A 190 -2.66 -15.01 -5.59
C SER A 190 -1.67 -13.87 -5.78
N VAL A 191 -1.24 -13.29 -4.67
CA VAL A 191 -0.10 -12.40 -4.59
C VAL A 191 0.85 -12.93 -3.53
N ALA A 192 2.15 -12.92 -3.82
CA ALA A 192 3.18 -13.20 -2.85
C ALA A 192 4.19 -12.05 -2.84
N THR A 193 4.72 -11.70 -1.68
CA THR A 193 5.82 -10.74 -1.56
C THR A 193 6.97 -11.37 -0.81
N ASP A 194 8.19 -11.19 -1.31
CA ASP A 194 9.40 -11.48 -0.57
C ASP A 194 10.36 -10.27 -0.59
N PRO A 195 11.20 -10.10 0.46
CA PRO A 195 12.11 -8.96 0.56
C PRO A 195 13.18 -8.88 -0.54
N MET A 196 13.50 -9.97 -1.23
CA MET A 196 14.58 -10.05 -2.23
C MET A 196 14.11 -9.86 -3.67
N PHE A 197 13.03 -10.53 -4.08
CA PHE A 197 12.53 -10.54 -5.46
C PHE A 197 11.27 -9.68 -5.63
N GLY A 198 10.65 -9.25 -4.54
CA GLY A 198 9.54 -8.31 -4.56
C GLY A 198 8.19 -9.01 -4.67
N GLU A 199 7.30 -8.51 -5.52
CA GLU A 199 5.92 -8.98 -5.59
C GLU A 199 5.73 -9.90 -6.81
N HIS A 200 5.10 -11.05 -6.56
CA HIS A 200 4.71 -12.04 -7.55
C HIS A 200 3.18 -12.14 -7.59
N VAL A 201 2.58 -11.63 -8.67
CA VAL A 201 1.13 -11.58 -8.87
C VAL A 201 0.70 -12.66 -9.86
N THR A 202 -0.24 -13.51 -9.48
CA THR A 202 -0.92 -14.46 -10.37
C THR A 202 -2.41 -14.14 -10.40
N ARG A 203 -2.87 -13.46 -11.45
CA ARG A 203 -4.31 -13.24 -11.70
C ARG A 203 -4.85 -14.39 -12.55
N LYS A 204 -5.88 -15.08 -12.06
CA LYS A 204 -6.58 -16.13 -12.83
C LYS A 204 -7.78 -15.53 -13.59
N PRO A 205 -8.07 -16.00 -14.82
CA PRO A 205 -9.27 -15.60 -15.52
C PRO A 205 -10.52 -16.06 -14.75
N TRP A 206 -11.51 -15.18 -14.62
CA TRP A 206 -12.76 -15.45 -13.93
C TRP A 206 -13.95 -14.79 -14.66
N PRO A 207 -15.11 -15.47 -14.81
CA PRO A 207 -15.35 -16.88 -14.47
C PRO A 207 -14.46 -17.84 -15.27
N PRO A 208 -14.23 -19.08 -14.78
CA PRO A 208 -13.40 -20.04 -15.49
C PRO A 208 -14.02 -20.28 -16.87
N HIS A 209 -13.25 -20.06 -17.94
CA HIS A 209 -13.73 -20.47 -19.26
C HIS A 209 -13.92 -21.98 -19.23
N ALA A 210 -15.14 -22.45 -19.54
CA ALA A 210 -15.36 -23.86 -19.77
C ALA A 210 -14.39 -24.31 -20.86
N PRO A 211 -13.68 -25.44 -20.70
CA PRO A 211 -12.87 -25.97 -21.79
C PRO A 211 -13.79 -26.12 -22.99
N THR A 212 -13.44 -25.49 -24.11
CA THR A 212 -14.16 -25.64 -25.36
C THR A 212 -14.19 -27.13 -25.67
N THR A 213 -15.31 -27.79 -25.40
CA THR A 213 -15.57 -29.15 -25.85
C THR A 213 -15.60 -29.05 -27.37
N GLY A 214 -14.47 -29.35 -28.01
CA GLY A 214 -14.42 -29.44 -29.45
C GLY A 214 -15.45 -30.47 -29.88
N ASP A 215 -16.44 -30.02 -30.63
CA ASP A 215 -17.33 -30.85 -31.43
C ASP A 215 -16.49 -31.84 -32.24
N ALA A 216 -16.38 -33.06 -31.74
CA ALA A 216 -16.00 -34.23 -32.51
C ALA A 216 -17.28 -35.01 -32.84
N THR A 217 -18.18 -34.35 -33.57
CA THR A 217 -19.38 -34.95 -34.17
C THR A 217 -19.24 -34.90 -35.69
N GLY A 218 -19.12 -36.09 -36.29
CA GLY A 218 -19.28 -36.35 -37.73
C GLY A 218 -17.96 -36.44 -38.50
N GLU A 219 -17.69 -37.40 -39.37
CA GLU A 219 -18.52 -38.45 -39.97
C GLU A 219 -17.58 -39.58 -40.43
N THR A 220 -17.87 -40.80 -40.02
CA THR A 220 -17.49 -41.99 -40.77
C THR A 220 -18.48 -42.16 -41.92
N ARG A 221 -18.02 -41.94 -43.15
CA ARG A 221 -18.57 -42.63 -44.31
C ARG A 221 -17.55 -42.77 -45.43
#